data_AF-A0A285EK57-F1
#
_entry.id   AF-A0A285EK57-F1
#
_cell.length_a   1.000
_cell.length_b   1.000
_cell.length_c   1.000
_cell.angle_alpha   90.00
_cell.angle_beta   90.00
_cell.angle_gamma   90.00
#
_symmetry.space_group_name_H-M   'P 1'
#
loop_
_entity.id
_entity.type
_entity.pdbx_description
1 polymer ?
#
loop_
_entity_poly.entity_id
_entity_poly.type
_entity_poly.pdbx_seq_one_letter_code
_entity_poly.pdbx_strand_id
1 'polypeptide(L)'
;MTATVPSPGTAATPWTAPEVPVDTEVEALAAEWVRPYDQAEHLMRARDWLVHLNPAATVEMRLAAMTHDIERMFPGGPRLDHATQVWDDPFYLYPHSLRSAEAVGVWLGSIGPAAAQVELREVRRLIGLHEVGGLRGADDVQAGDSLSFLETLAGLTRDWVLSGACSRAKAVEKLSYMADRVRLPAAAELAGPLLEWAVDQLPPEGDS
;
A
#
# COMPACT_ATOMS: atom_id res chain seq x y z
N MET A 1 -33.57 4.37 13.29
CA MET A 1 -32.16 4.51 13.72
C MET A 1 -31.52 3.15 13.53
N THR A 2 -30.95 2.92 12.36
CA THR A 2 -30.23 1.68 12.02
C THR A 2 -28.82 1.80 12.58
N ALA A 3 -28.50 0.95 13.55
CA ALA A 3 -27.15 0.86 14.10
C ALA A 3 -26.22 0.28 13.03
N THR A 4 -25.19 1.04 12.66
CA THR A 4 -24.07 0.57 11.85
C THR A 4 -23.30 -0.46 12.67
N VAL A 5 -23.26 -1.70 12.19
CA VAL A 5 -22.41 -2.74 12.78
C VAL A 5 -20.97 -2.41 12.38
N PRO A 6 -20.02 -2.32 13.32
CA PRO A 6 -18.62 -2.14 12.97
C PRO A 6 -18.12 -3.40 12.26
N SER A 7 -17.39 -3.23 11.15
CA SER A 7 -16.60 -4.31 10.55
C SER A 7 -15.69 -4.93 11.62
N PRO A 8 -15.54 -6.26 11.65
CA PRO A 8 -14.64 -6.88 12.61
C PRO A 8 -13.22 -6.41 12.31
N GLY A 9 -12.67 -5.57 13.19
CA GLY A 9 -11.25 -5.22 13.15
C GLY A 9 -10.44 -6.50 13.27
N THR A 10 -9.64 -6.78 12.24
CA THR A 10 -8.74 -7.93 12.21
C THR A 10 -7.76 -7.78 13.36
N ALA A 11 -7.86 -8.63 14.39
CA ALA A 11 -6.86 -8.65 15.44
C ALA A 11 -5.50 -8.93 14.79
N ALA A 12 -4.51 -8.06 15.02
CA ALA A 12 -3.17 -8.18 14.46
C ALA A 12 -2.62 -9.58 14.74
N THR A 13 -2.33 -10.34 13.69
CA THR A 13 -1.67 -11.64 13.82
C THR A 13 -0.26 -11.42 14.37
N PRO A 14 0.28 -12.33 15.19
CA PRO A 14 1.54 -12.13 15.94
C PRO A 14 2.80 -11.93 15.08
N TRP A 15 2.68 -12.10 13.75
CA TRP A 15 3.75 -11.88 12.77
C TRP A 15 3.57 -10.59 11.95
N THR A 16 2.64 -9.70 12.30
CA THR A 16 2.49 -8.39 11.65
C THR A 16 3.38 -7.34 12.31
N ALA A 17 3.78 -6.31 11.55
CA ALA A 17 4.56 -5.22 12.10
C ALA A 17 3.81 -4.53 13.26
N PRO A 18 4.49 -4.09 14.34
CA PRO A 18 3.84 -3.28 15.36
C PRO A 18 3.36 -1.95 14.75
N GLU A 19 2.27 -1.40 15.26
CA GLU A 19 1.93 0.00 14.98
C GLU A 19 3.05 0.90 15.50
N VAL A 20 3.48 1.84 14.66
CA VAL A 20 4.55 2.77 15.03
C VAL A 20 3.93 4.16 15.21
N PRO A 21 4.19 4.86 16.34
CA PRO A 21 3.74 6.23 16.51
C PRO A 21 4.16 7.14 15.37
N VAL A 22 3.33 8.15 15.11
CA VAL A 22 3.67 9.24 14.19
C VAL A 22 4.64 10.18 14.90
N ASP A 23 5.80 10.41 14.28
CA ASP A 23 6.95 11.04 14.94
C ASP A 23 7.18 12.50 14.52
N THR A 24 6.63 12.92 13.37
CA THR A 24 6.86 14.25 12.78
C THR A 24 5.54 14.95 12.47
N GLU A 25 5.57 16.28 12.40
CA GLU A 25 4.38 17.07 12.06
C GLU A 25 3.92 16.79 10.62
N VAL A 26 4.84 16.57 9.67
CA VAL A 26 4.47 16.21 8.30
C VAL A 26 3.81 14.82 8.24
N GLU A 27 4.25 13.85 9.02
CA GLU A 27 3.59 12.55 9.14
C GLU A 27 2.20 12.69 9.78
N ALA A 28 2.03 13.55 10.79
CA ALA A 28 0.72 13.80 11.42
C ALA A 28 -0.29 14.43 10.44
N LEU A 29 0.17 15.40 9.65
CA LEU A 29 -0.65 16.02 8.61
C LEU A 29 -0.97 15.02 7.48
N ALA A 30 -0.02 14.15 7.11
CA ALA A 30 -0.27 13.10 6.13
C ALA A 30 -1.32 12.10 6.62
N ALA A 31 -1.22 11.65 7.87
CA ALA A 31 -2.20 10.75 8.50
C ALA A 31 -3.61 11.36 8.52
N GLU A 32 -3.74 12.67 8.75
CA GLU A 32 -5.03 13.35 8.63
C GLU A 32 -5.51 13.44 7.18
N TRP A 33 -4.61 13.75 6.24
CA TRP A 33 -4.96 13.92 4.83
C TRP A 33 -5.43 12.63 4.17
N VAL A 34 -4.83 11.49 4.50
CA VAL A 34 -5.19 10.19 3.92
C VAL A 34 -6.37 9.52 4.61
N ARG A 35 -6.75 9.95 5.82
CA ARG A 35 -7.88 9.40 6.60
C ARG A 35 -9.18 9.13 5.81
N PRO A 36 -9.66 10.02 4.91
CA PRO A 36 -10.89 9.77 4.15
C PRO A 36 -10.75 8.76 3.00
N TYR A 37 -9.53 8.30 2.68
CA TYR A 37 -9.30 7.28 1.67
C TYR A 37 -9.77 5.91 2.17
N ASP A 38 -10.45 5.13 1.32
CA ASP A 38 -11.03 3.85 1.69
C ASP A 38 -9.98 2.79 2.08
N GLN A 39 -8.76 2.93 1.58
CA GLN A 39 -7.61 2.10 1.93
C GLN A 39 -6.58 2.87 2.78
N ALA A 40 -7.03 3.81 3.61
CA ALA A 40 -6.14 4.54 4.52
C ALA A 40 -5.37 3.60 5.47
N GLU A 41 -5.98 2.50 5.90
CA GLU A 41 -5.31 1.49 6.74
C GLU A 41 -4.09 0.91 6.04
N HIS A 42 -4.20 0.50 4.76
CA HIS A 42 -3.08 0.03 3.93
C HIS A 42 -1.92 1.04 3.94
N LEU A 43 -2.21 2.33 3.71
CA LEU A 43 -1.19 3.37 3.69
C LEU A 43 -0.46 3.54 5.03
N MET A 44 -1.21 3.51 6.14
CA MET A 44 -0.61 3.62 7.47
C MET A 44 0.22 2.38 7.81
N ARG A 45 -0.30 1.19 7.48
CA ARG A 45 0.38 -0.09 7.72
C ARG A 45 1.61 -0.26 6.84
N ALA A 46 1.62 0.27 5.61
CA ALA A 46 2.80 0.31 4.76
C ALA A 46 3.97 1.03 5.45
N ARG A 47 3.67 2.13 6.15
CA ARG A 47 4.65 2.90 6.92
C ARG A 47 5.11 2.16 8.18
N ASP A 48 4.22 1.44 8.87
CA ASP A 48 4.61 0.61 10.02
C ASP A 48 5.52 -0.54 9.61
N TRP A 49 5.21 -1.25 8.52
CA TRP A 49 6.07 -2.27 7.94
C TRP A 49 7.43 -1.72 7.53
N LEU A 50 7.44 -0.56 6.87
CA LEU A 50 8.67 0.12 6.50
C LEU A 50 9.55 0.39 7.74
N VAL A 51 9.00 0.95 8.82
CA VAL A 51 9.78 1.24 10.03
C VAL A 51 10.21 -0.04 10.75
N HIS A 52 9.38 -1.08 10.73
CA HIS A 52 9.74 -2.38 11.30
C HIS A 52 10.94 -3.00 10.57
N LEU A 53 10.94 -2.98 9.23
CA LEU A 53 12.02 -3.49 8.40
C LEU A 53 13.27 -2.60 8.46
N ASN A 54 13.07 -1.29 8.51
CA ASN A 54 14.12 -0.29 8.52
C ASN A 54 13.84 0.78 9.58
N PRO A 55 14.28 0.55 10.84
CA PRO A 55 14.11 1.53 11.91
C PRO A 55 14.80 2.88 11.66
N ALA A 56 15.72 2.93 10.68
CA ALA A 56 16.42 4.14 10.27
C ALA A 56 15.79 4.79 9.02
N ALA A 57 14.62 4.34 8.57
CA ALA A 57 13.89 4.94 7.45
C ALA A 57 13.78 6.46 7.61
N THR A 58 14.01 7.22 6.54
CA THR A 58 13.91 8.68 6.61
C THR A 58 12.45 9.12 6.66
N VAL A 59 12.22 10.41 6.98
CA VAL A 59 10.88 11.00 6.96
C VAL A 59 10.28 10.92 5.55
N GLU A 60 11.08 11.07 4.49
CA GLU A 60 10.64 10.93 3.11
C GLU A 60 10.18 9.52 2.77
N MET A 61 10.89 8.49 3.26
CA MET A 61 10.48 7.09 3.07
C MET A 61 9.16 6.81 3.76
N ARG A 62 9.01 7.25 5.01
CA ARG A 62 7.75 7.11 5.77
C ARG A 62 6.60 7.84 5.09
N LEU A 63 6.82 9.09 4.68
CA LEU A 63 5.81 9.87 3.96
C LEU A 63 5.43 9.24 2.62
N ALA A 64 6.40 8.73 1.85
CA ALA A 64 6.15 8.03 0.60
C ALA A 64 5.30 6.77 0.83
N ALA A 65 5.62 5.95 1.85
CA ALA A 65 4.80 4.80 2.20
C ALA A 65 3.37 5.19 2.59
N MET A 66 3.18 6.27 3.34
CA MET A 66 1.85 6.77 3.73
C MET A 66 1.02 7.34 2.57
N THR A 67 1.61 7.57 1.40
CA THR A 67 0.94 8.34 0.32
C THR A 67 1.11 7.76 -1.08
N HIS A 68 1.75 6.60 -1.21
CA HIS A 68 2.13 6.02 -2.50
C HIS A 68 0.95 5.79 -3.46
N ASP A 69 -0.23 5.49 -2.92
CA ASP A 69 -1.46 5.17 -3.64
C ASP A 69 -2.51 6.28 -3.59
N ILE A 70 -2.18 7.45 -3.06
CA ILE A 70 -3.16 8.50 -2.75
C ILE A 70 -3.90 9.04 -3.98
N GLU A 71 -3.36 8.83 -5.19
CA GLU A 71 -4.05 9.23 -6.42
C GLU A 71 -5.45 8.63 -6.56
N ARG A 72 -5.66 7.43 -6.01
CA ARG A 72 -6.93 6.68 -6.06
C ARG A 72 -8.05 7.39 -5.31
N MET A 73 -7.73 8.29 -4.39
CA MET A 73 -8.69 9.16 -3.72
C MET A 73 -9.30 10.21 -4.68
N PHE A 74 -8.63 10.50 -5.80
CA PHE A 74 -9.03 11.56 -6.74
C PHE A 74 -9.57 10.98 -8.07
N PRO A 75 -10.63 11.56 -8.64
CA PRO A 75 -11.22 11.05 -9.88
C PRO A 75 -10.29 11.20 -11.09
N GLY A 76 -10.36 10.26 -12.03
CA GLY A 76 -9.66 10.33 -13.32
C GLY A 76 -8.29 9.64 -13.37
N GLY A 77 -7.97 8.80 -12.39
CA GLY A 77 -6.76 7.97 -12.39
C GLY A 77 -6.77 6.87 -13.46
N PRO A 78 -5.63 6.19 -13.67
CA PRO A 78 -5.60 4.99 -14.51
C PRO A 78 -6.57 3.95 -13.96
N ARG A 79 -7.17 3.16 -14.85
CA ARG A 79 -8.10 2.08 -14.46
C ARG A 79 -7.46 0.74 -14.76
N LEU A 80 -7.60 -0.16 -13.80
CA LEU A 80 -7.14 -1.54 -13.91
C LEU A 80 -8.34 -2.45 -14.19
N ASP A 81 -8.26 -3.27 -15.23
CA ASP A 81 -9.19 -4.37 -15.42
C ASP A 81 -8.68 -5.60 -14.66
N HIS A 82 -9.21 -5.80 -13.44
CA HIS A 82 -8.83 -6.89 -12.55
C HIS A 82 -9.07 -8.29 -13.15
N ALA A 83 -9.94 -8.41 -14.15
CA ALA A 83 -10.26 -9.70 -14.77
C ALA A 83 -9.19 -10.16 -15.75
N THR A 84 -8.54 -9.24 -16.47
CA THR A 84 -7.72 -9.59 -17.64
C THR A 84 -6.32 -8.98 -17.65
N GLN A 85 -6.09 -7.88 -16.94
CA GLN A 85 -4.83 -7.17 -16.99
C GLN A 85 -3.74 -7.88 -16.19
N VAL A 86 -2.49 -7.78 -16.66
CA VAL A 86 -1.31 -8.27 -15.93
C VAL A 86 -0.96 -7.29 -14.80
N TRP A 87 -0.58 -7.81 -13.64
CA TRP A 87 -0.40 -6.98 -12.44
C TRP A 87 0.85 -6.09 -12.48
N ASP A 88 1.82 -6.44 -13.31
CA ASP A 88 3.06 -5.69 -13.52
C ASP A 88 3.01 -4.78 -14.76
N ASP A 89 1.81 -4.49 -15.29
CA ASP A 89 1.66 -3.68 -16.50
C ASP A 89 2.22 -2.25 -16.32
N PRO A 90 3.32 -1.89 -17.01
CA PRO A 90 3.92 -0.56 -16.87
C PRO A 90 3.01 0.55 -17.36
N PHE A 91 2.05 0.27 -18.25
CA PHE A 91 1.07 1.26 -18.72
C PHE A 91 0.05 1.63 -17.65
N TYR A 92 -0.10 0.80 -16.62
CA TYR A 92 -0.89 1.11 -15.43
C TYR A 92 -0.01 1.65 -14.30
N LEU A 93 1.06 0.93 -13.94
CA LEU A 93 1.88 1.23 -12.76
C LEU A 93 2.53 2.62 -12.86
N TYR A 94 3.07 2.99 -14.02
CA TYR A 94 3.77 4.27 -14.16
C TYR A 94 2.85 5.49 -14.03
N PRO A 95 1.72 5.59 -14.76
CA PRO A 95 0.76 6.67 -14.53
C PRO A 95 0.23 6.71 -13.10
N HIS A 96 -0.01 5.56 -12.48
CA HIS A 96 -0.48 5.43 -11.11
C HIS A 96 0.51 6.07 -10.12
N SER A 97 1.77 5.61 -10.10
CA SER A 97 2.78 6.16 -9.20
C SER A 97 3.08 7.64 -9.46
N LEU A 98 3.13 8.07 -10.73
CA LEU A 98 3.40 9.48 -11.06
C LEU A 98 2.29 10.42 -10.59
N ARG A 99 1.04 10.00 -10.74
CA ARG A 99 -0.11 10.80 -10.33
C ARG A 99 -0.17 10.92 -8.81
N SER A 100 0.18 9.87 -8.06
CA SER A 100 0.34 9.95 -6.60
C SER A 100 1.46 10.93 -6.23
N ALA A 101 2.62 10.85 -6.88
CA ALA A 101 3.73 11.77 -6.64
C ALA A 101 3.36 13.23 -6.96
N GLU A 102 2.53 13.47 -7.97
CA GLU A 102 2.00 14.80 -8.28
C GLU A 102 1.04 15.30 -7.19
N ALA A 103 0.08 14.49 -6.77
CA ALA A 103 -0.87 14.83 -5.72
C ALA A 103 -0.15 15.18 -4.40
N VAL A 104 0.85 14.39 -4.01
CA VAL A 104 1.68 14.64 -2.83
C VAL A 104 2.48 15.94 -2.98
N GLY A 105 2.97 16.25 -4.18
CA GLY A 105 3.66 17.51 -4.43
C GLY A 105 2.76 18.74 -4.25
N VAL A 106 1.50 18.66 -4.71
CA VAL A 106 0.50 19.72 -4.50
C VAL A 106 0.18 19.86 -3.02
N TRP A 107 -0.07 18.74 -2.33
CA TRP A 107 -0.38 18.74 -0.91
C TRP A 107 0.77 19.31 -0.06
N LEU A 108 2.02 18.89 -0.29
CA LEU A 108 3.20 19.44 0.39
C LEU A 108 3.31 20.96 0.18
N GLY A 109 3.01 21.47 -1.02
CA GLY A 109 2.97 22.91 -1.28
C GLY A 109 1.90 23.67 -0.48
N SER A 110 0.89 22.98 0.05
CA SER A 110 -0.23 23.57 0.77
C SER A 110 -0.08 23.58 2.30
N ILE A 111 0.83 22.76 2.87
CA ILE A 111 0.97 22.60 4.33
C ILE A 111 1.99 23.56 4.99
N GLY A 112 2.50 24.54 4.23
CA GLY A 112 3.35 25.60 4.76
C GLY A 112 4.69 25.10 5.33
N PRO A 113 5.15 25.61 6.48
CA PRO A 113 6.46 25.28 7.04
C PRO A 113 6.71 23.79 7.30
N ALA A 114 5.66 23.00 7.56
CA ALA A 114 5.79 21.56 7.80
C ALA A 114 6.43 20.84 6.61
N ALA A 115 6.23 21.33 5.38
CA ALA A 115 6.83 20.77 4.18
C ALA A 115 8.37 20.84 4.17
N ALA A 116 8.99 21.72 4.96
CA ALA A 116 10.44 21.82 5.06
C ALA A 116 11.10 20.65 5.81
N GLN A 117 10.31 19.73 6.40
CA GLN A 117 10.82 18.52 7.05
C GLN A 117 11.22 17.42 6.06
N VAL A 118 10.90 17.58 4.78
CA VAL A 118 11.14 16.58 3.74
C VAL A 118 11.67 17.23 2.47
N GLU A 119 12.52 16.50 1.74
CA GLU A 119 12.91 16.88 0.39
C GLU A 119 11.88 16.40 -0.63
N LEU A 120 11.10 17.33 -1.22
CA LEU A 120 10.02 17.01 -2.17
C LEU A 120 10.49 16.11 -3.34
N ARG A 121 11.70 16.34 -3.85
CA ARG A 121 12.26 15.54 -4.95
C ARG A 121 12.43 14.08 -4.55
N GLU A 122 12.83 13.85 -3.31
CA GLU A 122 13.04 12.51 -2.78
C GLU A 122 11.72 11.79 -2.53
N VAL A 123 10.74 12.45 -1.92
CA VAL A 123 9.39 11.89 -1.73
C VAL A 123 8.79 11.49 -3.08
N ARG A 124 8.84 12.36 -4.09
CA ARG A 124 8.34 12.05 -5.44
C ARG A 124 9.08 10.90 -6.11
N ARG A 125 10.40 10.80 -5.90
CA ARG A 125 11.20 9.70 -6.43
C ARG A 125 10.81 8.37 -5.80
N LEU A 126 10.67 8.33 -4.47
CA LEU A 126 10.29 7.13 -3.73
C LEU A 126 8.90 6.66 -4.13
N ILE A 127 7.91 7.57 -4.21
CA ILE A 127 6.58 7.24 -4.72
C ILE A 127 6.66 6.78 -6.17
N GLY A 128 7.39 7.47 -7.04
CA GLY A 128 7.51 7.09 -8.45
C GLY A 128 8.16 5.72 -8.69
N LEU A 129 8.84 5.15 -7.68
CA LEU A 129 9.53 3.87 -7.77
C LEU A 129 8.92 2.78 -6.87
N HIS A 130 7.90 3.09 -6.06
CA HIS A 130 7.38 2.14 -5.08
C HIS A 130 6.87 0.84 -5.74
N GLU A 131 6.40 0.91 -6.98
CA GLU A 131 5.92 -0.26 -7.72
C GLU A 131 7.03 -1.21 -8.19
N VAL A 132 8.24 -0.69 -8.43
CA VAL A 132 9.32 -1.43 -9.10
C VAL A 132 10.58 -1.60 -8.25
N GLY A 133 10.77 -0.76 -7.24
CA GLY A 133 11.97 -0.70 -6.40
C GLY A 133 13.23 -0.22 -7.15
N GLY A 134 14.38 -0.64 -6.67
CA GLY A 134 15.68 -0.64 -7.36
C GLY A 134 16.65 0.49 -6.98
N LEU A 135 16.18 1.57 -6.34
CA LEU A 135 17.04 2.72 -5.99
C LEU A 135 16.81 3.19 -4.56
N ARG A 136 17.88 3.15 -3.73
CA ARG A 136 18.02 3.79 -2.40
C ARG A 136 16.69 4.06 -1.69
N GLY A 137 16.25 3.15 -0.81
CA GLY A 137 15.01 3.31 -0.05
C GLY A 137 13.75 2.88 -0.81
N ALA A 138 13.75 2.83 -2.14
CA ALA A 138 12.58 2.39 -2.91
C ALA A 138 12.25 0.90 -2.67
N ASP A 139 13.25 0.06 -2.44
CA ASP A 139 13.04 -1.35 -2.08
C ASP A 139 12.37 -1.48 -0.70
N ASP A 140 12.76 -0.63 0.25
CA ASP A 140 12.14 -0.57 1.57
C ASP A 140 10.67 -0.11 1.50
N VAL A 141 10.40 0.94 0.73
CA VAL A 141 9.02 1.45 0.52
C VAL A 141 8.17 0.41 -0.21
N GLN A 142 8.70 -0.23 -1.25
CA GLN A 142 8.03 -1.32 -1.97
C GLN A 142 7.73 -2.51 -1.05
N ALA A 143 8.68 -2.88 -0.18
CA ALA A 143 8.48 -3.96 0.78
C ALA A 143 7.39 -3.59 1.79
N GLY A 144 7.39 -2.35 2.31
CA GLY A 144 6.34 -1.85 3.20
C GLY A 144 4.95 -1.93 2.56
N ASP A 145 4.80 -1.38 1.35
CA ASP A 145 3.58 -1.50 0.54
C ASP A 145 3.16 -2.97 0.35
N SER A 146 4.08 -3.82 -0.11
CA SER A 146 3.76 -5.21 -0.43
C SER A 146 3.28 -6.02 0.78
N LEU A 147 3.95 -5.88 1.93
CA LEU A 147 3.54 -6.57 3.16
C LEU A 147 2.21 -6.01 3.70
N SER A 148 2.01 -4.70 3.64
CA SER A 148 0.73 -4.08 4.03
C SER A 148 -0.43 -4.46 3.12
N PHE A 149 -0.19 -4.66 1.82
CA PHE A 149 -1.20 -5.15 0.89
C PHE A 149 -1.67 -6.55 1.29
N LEU A 150 -0.73 -7.47 1.55
CA LEU A 150 -1.05 -8.82 1.97
C LEU A 150 -1.79 -8.85 3.31
N GLU A 151 -1.41 -7.98 4.25
CA GLU A 151 -2.06 -7.86 5.57
C GLU A 151 -3.46 -7.26 5.49
N THR A 152 -3.61 -6.11 4.83
CA THR A 152 -4.80 -5.24 4.97
C THR A 152 -5.78 -5.36 3.80
N LEU A 153 -5.29 -5.71 2.61
CA LEU A 153 -6.08 -5.76 1.38
C LEU A 153 -6.46 -7.18 0.95
N ALA A 154 -6.14 -8.20 1.75
CA ALA A 154 -6.65 -9.56 1.55
C ALA A 154 -8.19 -9.58 1.47
N GLY A 155 -8.88 -8.83 2.35
CA GLY A 155 -10.34 -8.69 2.30
C GLY A 155 -10.85 -8.05 1.00
N LEU A 156 -10.15 -7.04 0.48
CA LEU A 156 -10.49 -6.40 -0.80
C LEU A 156 -10.32 -7.39 -1.96
N THR A 157 -9.23 -8.16 -1.99
CA THR A 157 -9.02 -9.19 -3.03
C THR A 157 -10.08 -10.29 -2.99
N ARG A 158 -10.52 -10.70 -1.78
CA ARG A 158 -11.67 -11.61 -1.62
C ARG A 158 -12.94 -11.01 -2.20
N ASP A 159 -13.21 -9.74 -1.92
CA ASP A 159 -14.43 -9.06 -2.38
C ASP A 159 -14.44 -8.89 -3.92
N TRP A 160 -13.28 -8.75 -4.58
CA TRP A 160 -13.17 -8.81 -6.04
C TRP A 160 -13.61 -10.16 -6.60
N VAL A 161 -13.25 -11.27 -5.95
CA VAL A 161 -13.68 -12.61 -6.37
C VAL A 161 -15.18 -12.79 -6.16
N LEU A 162 -15.69 -12.42 -4.98
CA LEU A 162 -17.10 -12.57 -4.62
C LEU A 162 -18.03 -11.74 -5.52
N SER A 163 -17.57 -10.56 -5.96
CA SER A 163 -18.33 -9.69 -6.86
C SER A 163 -18.20 -10.08 -8.34
N GLY A 164 -17.30 -11.01 -8.68
CA GLY A 164 -17.00 -11.38 -10.06
C GLY A 164 -16.13 -10.35 -10.81
N ALA A 165 -15.52 -9.40 -10.10
CA ALA A 165 -14.56 -8.45 -10.69
C ALA A 165 -13.28 -9.15 -11.19
N CYS A 166 -12.90 -10.27 -10.58
CA CYS A 166 -11.87 -11.16 -11.10
C CYS A 166 -12.12 -12.62 -10.70
N SER A 167 -11.43 -13.56 -11.35
CA SER A 167 -11.44 -14.96 -10.93
C SER A 167 -10.60 -15.16 -9.66
N ARG A 168 -10.85 -16.24 -8.92
CA ARG A 168 -9.98 -16.63 -7.80
C ARG A 168 -8.52 -16.77 -8.23
N ALA A 169 -8.26 -17.36 -9.40
CA ALA A 169 -6.91 -17.49 -9.95
C ALA A 169 -6.23 -16.13 -10.16
N LYS A 170 -6.95 -15.12 -10.68
CA LYS A 170 -6.43 -13.75 -10.81
C LYS A 170 -6.15 -13.10 -9.46
N ALA A 171 -7.00 -13.33 -8.45
CA ALA A 171 -6.75 -12.83 -7.10
C ALA A 171 -5.51 -13.47 -6.46
N VAL A 172 -5.33 -14.80 -6.60
CA VAL A 172 -4.11 -15.49 -6.18
C VAL A 172 -2.88 -14.91 -6.89
N GLU A 173 -2.97 -14.72 -8.21
CA GLU A 173 -1.89 -14.10 -8.98
C GLU A 173 -1.51 -12.70 -8.46
N LYS A 174 -2.49 -11.89 -8.04
CA LYS A 174 -2.23 -10.57 -7.46
C LYS A 174 -1.50 -10.68 -6.13
N LEU A 175 -1.97 -11.55 -5.23
CA LEU A 175 -1.35 -11.76 -3.93
C LEU A 175 0.07 -12.30 -4.09
N SER A 176 0.27 -13.29 -4.96
CA SER A 176 1.60 -13.81 -5.30
C SER A 176 2.51 -12.73 -5.88
N TYR A 177 2.01 -11.89 -6.80
CA TYR A 177 2.78 -10.76 -7.34
C TYR A 177 3.26 -9.80 -6.24
N MET A 178 2.42 -9.49 -5.25
CA MET A 178 2.84 -8.64 -4.13
C MET A 178 3.94 -9.29 -3.29
N ALA A 179 3.89 -10.61 -3.07
CA ALA A 179 4.98 -11.31 -2.37
C ALA A 179 6.26 -11.38 -3.23
N ASP A 180 6.14 -11.75 -4.50
CA ASP A 180 7.27 -12.04 -5.39
C ASP A 180 8.07 -10.79 -5.78
N ARG A 181 7.44 -9.60 -5.79
CA ARG A 181 8.12 -8.34 -6.11
C ARG A 181 9.02 -7.84 -4.97
N VAL A 182 8.93 -8.39 -3.77
CA VAL A 182 9.73 -7.97 -2.62
C VAL A 182 11.20 -8.29 -2.85
N ARG A 183 12.04 -7.25 -2.86
CA ARG A 183 13.49 -7.37 -3.12
C ARG A 183 14.34 -7.52 -1.85
N LEU A 184 13.81 -7.11 -0.69
CA LEU A 184 14.54 -7.15 0.57
C LEU A 184 14.46 -8.55 1.20
N PRO A 185 15.60 -9.23 1.49
CA PRO A 185 15.57 -10.58 2.05
C PRO A 185 14.76 -10.69 3.35
N ALA A 186 14.93 -9.74 4.28
CA ALA A 186 14.19 -9.74 5.55
C ALA A 186 12.68 -9.58 5.37
N ALA A 187 12.25 -8.84 4.34
CA ALA A 187 10.83 -8.71 4.01
C ALA A 187 10.30 -9.94 3.27
N ALA A 188 11.10 -10.57 2.41
CA ALA A 188 10.71 -11.78 1.69
C ALA A 188 10.43 -12.97 2.64
N GLU A 189 11.17 -13.07 3.75
CA GLU A 189 10.89 -14.05 4.81
C GLU A 189 9.50 -13.87 5.46
N LEU A 190 9.01 -12.63 5.52
CA LEU A 190 7.70 -12.28 6.09
C LEU A 190 6.56 -12.39 5.06
N ALA A 191 6.87 -12.18 3.78
CA ALA A 191 5.89 -12.23 2.70
C ALA A 191 5.25 -13.62 2.51
N GLY A 192 6.01 -14.69 2.72
CA GLY A 192 5.53 -16.07 2.55
C GLY A 192 4.33 -16.42 3.45
N PRO A 193 4.47 -16.34 4.79
CA PRO A 193 3.34 -16.59 5.69
C PRO A 193 2.16 -15.63 5.49
N LEU A 194 2.41 -14.37 5.12
CA LEU A 194 1.34 -13.41 4.79
C LEU A 194 0.59 -13.78 3.52
N LEU A 195 1.30 -14.25 2.48
CA LEU A 195 0.70 -14.74 1.25
C LEU A 195 -0.20 -15.95 1.52
N GLU A 196 0.28 -16.93 2.29
CA GLU A 196 -0.51 -18.10 2.69
C GLU A 196 -1.80 -17.66 3.39
N TRP A 197 -1.68 -16.80 4.40
CA TRP A 197 -2.83 -16.26 5.13
C TRP A 197 -3.79 -15.48 4.23
N ALA A 198 -3.28 -14.66 3.31
CA ALA A 198 -4.09 -13.84 2.41
C ALA A 198 -4.84 -14.70 1.38
N VAL A 199 -4.22 -15.76 0.85
CA VAL A 199 -4.87 -16.73 -0.05
C VAL A 199 -5.96 -17.51 0.67
N ASP A 200 -5.77 -17.85 1.94
CA ASP A 200 -6.78 -18.50 2.78
C ASP A 200 -8.02 -17.62 3.02
N GLN A 201 -7.92 -16.29 2.81
CA GLN A 201 -9.07 -15.39 2.88
C GLN A 201 -9.96 -15.45 1.62
N LEU A 202 -9.46 -15.97 0.50
CA LEU A 202 -10.22 -16.04 -0.74
C LEU A 202 -11.33 -17.11 -0.64
N PRO A 203 -12.47 -16.92 -1.33
CA PRO A 203 -13.48 -17.97 -1.40
C PRO A 203 -12.88 -19.24 -2.04
N PRO A 204 -13.43 -20.43 -1.73
CA PRO A 204 -13.02 -21.66 -2.41
C PRO A 204 -13.28 -21.55 -3.92
N GLU A 205 -12.61 -22.37 -4.71
CA GLU A 205 -12.96 -22.51 -6.13
C GLU A 205 -14.42 -22.92 -6.24
N GLY A 206 -15.20 -22.15 -7.00
CA GLY A 206 -16.56 -22.57 -7.32
C GLY A 206 -16.51 -23.78 -8.23
N ASP A 207 -17.23 -24.85 -7.88
CA ASP A 207 -17.51 -25.94 -8.82
C ASP A 207 -18.14 -25.32 -10.07
N SER A 208 -17.40 -25.36 -11.18
CA SER A 208 -17.81 -24.82 -12.48
C SER A 208 -18.82 -25.75 -13.15
#